data_AF-A0A924TVG8-F1
#
_entry.id   AF-A0A924TVG8-F1
#
_cell.length_a   1.000
_cell.length_b   1.000
_cell.length_c   1.000
_cell.angle_alpha   90.00
_cell.angle_beta   90.00
_cell.angle_gamma   90.00
#
_symmetry.space_group_name_H-M   'P 1'
#
loop_
_entity.id
_entity.type
_entity.pdbx_description
1 polymer ?
#
loop_
_entity_poly.entity_id
_entity_poly.type
_entity_poly.pdbx_seq_one_letter_code
_entity_poly.pdbx_strand_id
1 'polypeptide(L)'
;MDPDPLRRLRDLRDSTAAQLVARLTAADAALPELRELQERLRLLDATLADQRTRDERRWGALLWPVGLVAAALLVAASVPVPSVPLSLELRASSATLDLPAAAVLGAQPINGELRIDGFTSVESADAALADTAARERAERLSVRSGQAWLRSLSLPADTRLTVQARADSTTLLVESARSPVIADVELRGATVLRLGDADAPLQRQFDHSEWLRLIGGVVAQADRAAPPMTLSIPLSTPLSIPLPASPSISQPVSPTVSLSAAPSVAPSPRLEAAAPLRIDALRIDTLRPSSLRFAERRESLATSTAVGATSSVSSSLEGGTLSLPASGKSVAINGGDWLEVDGLVVDRFELSAGMPLLLKLSGSARTLRLRVGEFERSLKPSWLEYFSQHHLVTLLWGSMVLGWGALAWIRKHFSGAHA
;
A
#
# COMPACT_ATOMS: atom_id res chain seq x y z
N MET A 1 31.27 24.12 54.13
CA MET A 1 30.46 22.92 53.86
C MET A 1 30.16 22.28 55.20
N ASP A 2 28.92 22.40 55.68
CA ASP A 2 28.51 21.68 56.89
C ASP A 2 28.55 20.17 56.60
N PRO A 3 29.22 19.35 57.42
CA PRO A 3 29.17 17.90 57.25
C PRO A 3 27.72 17.41 57.33
N ASP A 4 27.41 16.47 56.42
CA ASP A 4 26.09 15.85 56.26
C ASP A 4 25.48 15.50 57.63
N PRO A 5 24.30 16.04 57.99
CA PRO A 5 23.67 15.79 59.28
C PRO A 5 23.45 14.30 59.56
N LEU A 6 23.29 13.47 58.53
CA LEU A 6 23.21 12.02 58.65
C LEU A 6 24.51 11.40 59.14
N ARG A 7 25.65 11.95 58.70
CA ARG A 7 26.97 11.50 59.14
C ARG A 7 27.17 11.82 60.61
N ARG A 8 26.81 13.02 61.05
CA ARG A 8 26.87 13.40 62.49
C ARG A 8 26.02 12.48 63.37
N LEU A 9 24.80 12.12 62.96
CA LEU A 9 23.94 11.21 63.72
C LEU A 9 24.49 9.79 63.79
N ARG A 10 25.11 9.29 62.70
CA ARG A 10 25.80 8.00 62.69
C ARG A 10 27.02 8.01 63.61
N ASP A 11 27.85 9.05 63.52
CA ASP A 11 29.03 9.21 64.37
C ASP A 11 28.64 9.29 65.86
N LEU A 12 27.53 9.97 66.19
CA LEU A 12 26.97 10.03 67.56
C LEU A 12 26.44 8.68 68.03
N ARG A 13 25.76 7.93 67.16
CA ARG A 13 25.28 6.58 67.46
C ARG A 13 26.45 5.63 67.73
N ASP A 14 27.45 5.64 66.86
CA ASP A 14 28.61 4.74 66.94
C ASP A 14 29.46 5.05 68.18
N SER A 15 29.65 6.33 68.50
CA SER A 15 30.33 6.74 69.74
C SER A 15 29.54 6.38 71.00
N THR A 16 28.21 6.53 71.01
CA THR A 16 27.36 6.13 72.15
C THR A 16 27.36 4.61 72.33
N ALA A 17 27.34 3.84 71.24
CA ALA A 17 27.45 2.39 71.26
C ALA A 17 28.80 1.93 71.81
N ALA A 18 29.90 2.57 71.39
CA ALA A 18 31.23 2.29 71.91
C ALA A 18 31.34 2.58 73.41
N GLN A 19 30.74 3.69 73.87
CA GLN A 19 30.67 4.02 75.31
C GLN A 19 29.89 2.99 76.12
N LEU A 20 28.76 2.51 75.59
CA LEU A 20 27.96 1.46 76.24
C LEU A 20 28.77 0.16 76.38
N VAL A 21 29.46 -0.28 75.32
CA VAL A 21 30.31 -1.48 75.35
C VAL A 21 31.45 -1.33 76.36
N ALA A 22 32.16 -0.19 76.34
CA ALA A 22 33.25 0.07 77.27
C ALA A 22 32.79 0.09 78.75
N ARG A 23 31.56 0.56 79.01
CA ARG A 23 30.98 0.55 80.37
C ARG A 23 30.51 -0.84 80.79
N LEU A 24 29.95 -1.64 79.89
CA LEU A 24 29.58 -3.04 80.19
C LEU A 24 30.79 -3.91 80.56
N THR A 25 31.98 -3.57 80.07
CA THR A 25 33.23 -4.27 80.40
C THR A 25 33.87 -3.80 81.72
N ALA A 26 33.41 -2.69 82.31
CA ALA A 26 33.92 -2.20 83.59
C ALA A 26 33.18 -2.88 84.75
N ALA A 27 33.92 -3.45 85.70
CA ALA A 27 33.36 -4.27 86.79
C ALA A 27 32.40 -3.52 87.73
N ASP A 28 32.51 -2.18 87.82
CA ASP A 28 31.76 -1.34 88.76
C ASP A 28 30.75 -0.40 88.07
N ALA A 29 30.28 -0.73 86.87
CA ALA A 29 29.36 0.14 86.14
C ALA A 29 27.99 0.26 86.84
N ALA A 30 27.61 1.48 87.19
CA ALA A 30 26.31 1.74 87.81
C ALA A 30 25.17 1.47 86.80
N LEU A 31 24.22 0.61 87.20
CA LEU A 31 23.01 0.29 86.44
C LEU A 31 22.25 1.51 85.85
N PRO A 32 22.11 2.67 86.52
CA PRO A 32 21.44 3.82 85.92
C PRO A 32 22.17 4.38 84.69
N GLU A 33 23.51 4.39 84.68
CA GLU A 33 24.31 4.90 83.55
C GLU A 33 24.13 4.03 82.31
N LEU A 34 24.10 2.70 82.48
CA LEU A 34 23.86 1.75 81.39
C LEU A 34 22.46 1.92 80.78
N ARG A 35 21.44 2.17 81.62
CA ARG A 35 20.07 2.44 81.14
C ARG A 35 19.99 3.73 80.34
N GLU A 36 20.65 4.80 80.79
CA GLU A 36 20.66 6.07 80.07
C GLU A 36 21.33 5.94 78.69
N LEU A 37 22.49 5.27 78.62
CA LEU A 37 23.17 5.03 77.35
C LEU A 37 22.33 4.17 76.40
N GLN A 38 21.65 3.14 76.92
CA GLN A 38 20.74 2.30 76.15
C GLN A 38 19.53 3.09 75.62
N GLU A 39 18.97 3.99 76.43
CA GLU A 39 17.84 4.85 76.04
C GLU A 39 18.25 5.86 74.96
N ARG A 40 19.42 6.50 75.11
CA ARG A 40 20.00 7.39 74.08
C ARG A 40 20.22 6.66 72.75
N LEU A 41 20.77 5.45 72.80
CA LEU A 41 21.00 4.65 71.60
C LEU A 41 19.67 4.26 70.92
N ARG A 42 18.65 3.91 71.71
CA ARG A 42 17.29 3.64 71.19
C ARG A 42 16.66 4.85 70.50
N LEU A 43 16.84 6.06 71.04
CA LEU A 43 16.37 7.30 70.42
C LEU A 43 17.12 7.60 69.11
N LEU A 44 18.44 7.38 69.08
CA LEU A 44 19.25 7.55 67.86
C LEU A 44 18.86 6.55 66.77
N ASP A 45 18.62 5.28 67.13
CA ASP A 45 18.15 4.28 66.17
C ASP A 45 16.75 4.62 65.63
N ALA A 46 15.84 5.09 66.48
CA ALA A 46 14.49 5.51 66.07
C ALA A 46 14.53 6.70 65.09
N THR A 47 15.39 7.69 65.36
CA THR A 47 15.56 8.87 64.48
C THR A 47 16.20 8.52 63.14
N LEU A 48 17.20 7.63 63.12
CA LEU A 48 17.81 7.13 61.89
C LEU A 48 16.81 6.28 61.07
N ALA A 49 15.98 5.47 61.73
CA ALA A 49 14.93 4.71 61.06
C ALA A 49 13.85 5.61 60.44
N ASP A 50 13.38 6.62 61.17
CA ASP A 50 12.42 7.61 60.66
C ASP A 50 12.99 8.36 59.44
N GLN A 51 14.26 8.78 59.49
CA GLN A 51 14.92 9.43 58.36
C GLN A 51 15.02 8.54 57.11
N ARG A 52 15.34 7.24 57.26
CA ARG A 52 15.35 6.30 56.12
C ARG A 52 13.97 6.18 55.47
N THR A 53 12.91 6.06 56.26
CA THR A 53 11.54 5.95 55.71
C THR A 53 11.10 7.24 55.01
N ARG A 54 11.55 8.41 55.48
CA ARG A 54 11.29 9.70 54.82
C ARG A 54 12.02 9.82 53.49
N ASP A 55 13.28 9.40 53.43
CA ASP A 55 14.06 9.42 52.19
C ASP A 55 13.48 8.45 51.16
N GLU A 56 13.15 7.20 51.53
CA GLU A 56 12.51 6.24 50.62
C GLU A 56 11.19 6.76 50.05
N ARG A 57 10.34 7.37 50.89
CA ARG A 57 9.09 8.01 50.42
C ARG A 57 9.36 9.20 49.51
N ARG A 58 10.42 9.97 49.78
CA ARG A 58 10.80 11.14 48.97
C ARG A 58 11.31 10.74 47.59
N TRP A 59 12.12 9.68 47.51
CA TRP A 59 12.60 9.12 46.24
C TRP A 59 11.48 8.42 45.46
N GLY A 60 10.63 7.64 46.13
CA GLY A 60 9.46 7.02 45.50
C GLY A 60 8.52 8.07 44.89
N ALA A 61 8.24 9.16 45.61
CA ALA A 61 7.42 10.26 45.10
C ALA A 61 8.09 11.04 43.95
N LEU A 62 9.42 11.07 43.90
CA LEU A 62 10.16 11.80 42.86
C LEU A 62 10.34 10.99 41.58
N LEU A 63 10.50 9.67 41.69
CA LEU A 63 10.77 8.77 40.56
C LEU A 63 9.50 8.18 39.94
N TRP A 64 8.40 8.07 40.70
CA TRP A 64 7.10 7.60 40.20
C TRP A 64 6.67 8.25 38.87
N PRO A 65 6.72 9.59 38.72
CA PRO A 65 6.26 10.23 37.48
C PRO A 65 7.15 9.85 36.30
N VAL A 66 8.48 9.80 36.51
CA VAL A 66 9.43 9.40 35.47
C VAL A 66 9.17 7.96 35.04
N GLY A 67 8.93 7.06 35.99
CA GLY A 67 8.54 5.67 35.73
C GLY A 67 7.23 5.56 34.94
N LEU A 68 6.22 6.37 35.28
CA LEU A 68 4.95 6.41 34.56
C LEU A 68 5.12 6.91 33.11
N VAL A 69 5.91 7.98 32.90
CA VAL A 69 6.21 8.47 31.54
C VAL A 69 6.99 7.43 30.74
N ALA A 70 8.00 6.80 31.34
CA ALA A 70 8.76 5.73 30.69
C ALA A 70 7.85 4.54 30.31
N ALA A 71 6.96 4.11 31.21
CA ALA A 71 5.99 3.06 30.94
C ALA A 71 4.99 3.47 29.83
N ALA A 72 4.46 4.69 29.87
CA ALA A 72 3.57 5.20 28.84
C ALA A 72 4.25 5.29 27.46
N LEU A 73 5.51 5.70 27.40
CA LEU A 73 6.31 5.71 26.18
C LEU A 73 6.59 4.30 25.67
N LEU A 74 6.86 3.34 26.57
CA LEU A 74 7.10 1.94 26.20
C LEU A 74 5.82 1.27 25.68
N VAL A 75 4.66 1.56 26.29
CA VAL A 75 3.36 1.15 25.77
C VAL A 75 3.10 1.81 24.41
N ALA A 76 3.28 3.13 24.28
CA ALA A 76 3.09 3.84 23.01
C ALA A 76 4.03 3.33 21.90
N ALA A 77 5.25 2.91 22.23
CA ALA A 77 6.19 2.31 21.28
C ALA A 77 5.82 0.89 20.84
N SER A 78 4.98 0.18 21.60
CA SER A 78 4.58 -1.21 21.34
C SER A 78 3.23 -1.36 20.63
N VAL A 79 2.34 -0.37 20.73
CA VAL A 79 1.09 -0.36 19.97
C VAL A 79 1.44 -0.13 18.49
N PRO A 80 0.96 -0.92 17.50
CA PRO A 80 1.20 -0.65 16.09
C PRO A 80 0.28 0.46 15.55
N VAL A 81 0.74 1.25 14.59
CA VAL A 81 -0.13 2.25 13.90
C VAL A 81 -1.16 1.47 13.07
N PRO A 82 -2.48 1.77 13.18
CA PRO A 82 -3.53 0.99 12.53
C PRO A 82 -3.48 1.07 11.01
N SER A 83 -3.18 2.25 10.46
CA SER A 83 -3.03 2.48 9.01
C SER A 83 -2.00 3.56 8.73
N VAL A 84 -1.32 3.45 7.60
CA VAL A 84 -0.27 4.39 7.16
C VAL A 84 -0.73 5.03 5.85
N PRO A 85 -0.88 6.37 5.78
CA PRO A 85 -1.19 7.02 4.52
C PRO A 85 -0.03 6.85 3.55
N LEU A 86 -0.35 6.62 2.28
CA LEU A 86 0.62 6.36 1.23
C LEU A 86 0.17 6.94 -0.11
N SER A 87 1.15 7.26 -0.94
CA SER A 87 0.98 7.55 -2.35
C SER A 87 1.98 6.71 -3.13
N LEU A 88 1.51 6.04 -4.16
CA LEU A 88 2.25 5.01 -4.86
C LEU A 88 2.13 5.26 -6.36
N GLU A 89 3.26 5.24 -7.06
CA GLU A 89 3.36 5.31 -8.51
C GLU A 89 4.30 4.20 -8.97
N LEU A 90 3.73 3.12 -9.52
CA LEU A 90 4.45 1.90 -9.90
C LEU A 90 4.32 1.59 -11.39
N ARG A 91 5.37 0.96 -11.91
CA ARG A 91 5.47 0.35 -13.22
C ARG A 91 5.63 -1.15 -13.05
N ALA A 92 4.75 -1.93 -13.67
CA ALA A 92 4.77 -3.38 -13.57
C ALA A 92 4.32 -4.02 -14.90
N SER A 93 4.70 -5.28 -15.13
CA SER A 93 4.14 -6.09 -16.22
C SER A 93 2.81 -6.74 -15.82
N SER A 94 2.60 -6.96 -14.52
CA SER A 94 1.37 -7.54 -13.98
C SER A 94 1.03 -7.00 -12.60
N ALA A 95 -0.26 -6.86 -12.28
CA ALA A 95 -0.75 -6.50 -10.97
C ALA A 95 -1.96 -7.36 -10.61
N THR A 96 -1.97 -7.90 -9.39
CA THR A 96 -3.11 -8.63 -8.81
C THR A 96 -3.81 -7.74 -7.78
N LEU A 97 -5.11 -7.59 -7.95
CA LEU A 97 -5.99 -6.76 -7.13
C LEU A 97 -7.03 -7.67 -6.47
N ASP A 98 -7.12 -7.69 -5.14
CA ASP A 98 -8.25 -8.34 -4.47
C ASP A 98 -9.34 -7.28 -4.19
N LEU A 99 -10.55 -7.55 -4.69
CA LEU A 99 -11.70 -6.66 -4.66
C LEU A 99 -12.73 -7.19 -3.63
N PRO A 100 -12.81 -6.61 -2.42
CA PRO A 100 -13.72 -7.11 -1.38
C PRO A 100 -15.18 -6.71 -1.63
N ALA A 101 -15.40 -5.70 -2.46
CA ALA A 101 -16.73 -5.21 -2.84
C ALA A 101 -16.93 -5.39 -4.35
N ALA A 102 -18.20 -5.44 -4.77
CA ALA A 102 -18.53 -5.46 -6.18
C ALA A 102 -17.99 -4.22 -6.88
N ALA A 103 -17.52 -4.39 -8.12
CA ALA A 103 -16.91 -3.33 -8.91
C ALA A 103 -17.41 -3.39 -10.35
N VAL A 104 -17.38 -2.25 -11.04
CA VAL A 104 -17.70 -2.16 -12.47
C VAL A 104 -16.57 -1.43 -13.15
N LEU A 105 -15.90 -2.09 -14.10
CA LEU A 105 -15.02 -1.42 -15.04
C LEU A 105 -15.89 -0.75 -16.10
N GLY A 106 -15.65 0.54 -16.33
CA GLY A 106 -16.41 1.33 -17.30
C GLY A 106 -16.07 1.00 -18.76
N ALA A 107 -16.58 1.83 -19.67
CA ALA A 107 -16.44 1.63 -21.10
C ALA A 107 -14.99 1.78 -21.58
N GLN A 108 -14.52 0.87 -22.43
CA GLN A 108 -13.17 0.84 -22.98
C GLN A 108 -13.21 0.51 -24.47
N PRO A 109 -12.58 1.33 -25.34
CA PRO A 109 -12.47 1.00 -26.75
C PRO A 109 -11.55 -0.21 -26.94
N ILE A 110 -11.90 -1.07 -27.90
CA ILE A 110 -11.14 -2.26 -28.25
C ILE A 110 -10.65 -2.11 -29.68
N ASN A 111 -9.33 -2.15 -29.86
CA ASN A 111 -8.69 -2.00 -31.16
C ASN A 111 -8.01 -3.30 -31.59
N GLY A 112 -8.78 -4.21 -32.19
CA GLY A 112 -8.28 -5.48 -32.71
C GLY A 112 -9.19 -6.66 -32.37
N GLU A 113 -8.59 -7.81 -32.11
CA GLU A 113 -9.31 -9.03 -31.69
C GLU A 113 -9.46 -9.08 -30.16
N LEU A 114 -10.67 -8.89 -29.65
CA LEU A 114 -11.03 -9.19 -28.26
C LEU A 114 -11.15 -10.71 -28.10
N ARG A 115 -10.50 -11.29 -27.10
CA ARG A 115 -10.72 -12.70 -26.72
C ARG A 115 -11.29 -12.77 -25.32
N ILE A 116 -12.33 -13.57 -25.13
CA ILE A 116 -12.96 -13.82 -23.84
C ILE A 116 -13.09 -15.33 -23.66
N ASP A 117 -12.54 -15.85 -22.58
CA ASP A 117 -12.59 -17.26 -22.19
C ASP A 117 -13.29 -17.41 -20.83
N GLY A 118 -13.85 -18.60 -20.56
CA GLY A 118 -14.41 -18.97 -19.26
C GLY A 118 -15.82 -18.43 -18.97
N PHE A 119 -16.54 -17.96 -19.99
CA PHE A 119 -17.97 -17.64 -19.83
C PHE A 119 -18.84 -18.91 -19.92
N THR A 120 -20.01 -18.85 -19.31
CA THR A 120 -20.99 -19.95 -19.22
C THR A 120 -22.25 -19.69 -20.02
N SER A 121 -22.57 -18.43 -20.31
CA SER A 121 -23.72 -18.02 -21.11
C SER A 121 -23.38 -16.80 -21.94
N VAL A 122 -24.03 -16.69 -23.11
CA VAL A 122 -23.95 -15.55 -24.02
C VAL A 122 -25.36 -15.09 -24.32
N GLU A 123 -25.63 -13.82 -24.07
CA GLU A 123 -26.86 -13.15 -24.50
C GLU A 123 -26.52 -12.13 -25.59
N SER A 124 -27.34 -12.07 -26.63
CA SER A 124 -27.16 -11.13 -27.74
C SER A 124 -28.51 -10.71 -28.29
N ALA A 125 -28.58 -9.51 -28.88
CA ALA A 125 -29.74 -9.10 -29.67
C ALA A 125 -29.85 -9.84 -31.02
N ASP A 126 -28.74 -10.35 -31.58
CA ASP A 126 -28.78 -11.27 -32.71
C ASP A 126 -29.15 -12.68 -32.23
N ALA A 127 -30.42 -13.06 -32.42
CA ALA A 127 -30.94 -14.37 -32.05
C ALA A 127 -30.12 -15.53 -32.66
N ALA A 128 -29.61 -15.37 -33.89
CA ALA A 128 -28.80 -16.42 -34.52
C ALA A 128 -27.44 -16.59 -33.85
N LEU A 129 -26.88 -15.52 -33.27
CA LEU A 129 -25.65 -15.58 -32.49
C LEU A 129 -25.90 -16.26 -31.14
N ALA A 130 -26.99 -15.91 -30.46
CA ALA A 130 -27.39 -16.56 -29.21
C ALA A 130 -27.65 -18.07 -29.41
N ASP A 131 -28.38 -18.44 -30.47
CA ASP A 131 -28.65 -19.84 -30.81
C ASP A 131 -27.38 -20.62 -31.16
N THR A 132 -26.42 -19.97 -31.82
CA THR A 132 -25.14 -20.61 -32.16
C THR A 132 -24.28 -20.79 -30.90
N ALA A 133 -24.20 -19.79 -30.02
CA ALA A 133 -23.50 -19.90 -28.74
C ALA A 133 -24.07 -21.01 -27.86
N ALA A 134 -25.40 -21.12 -27.79
CA ALA A 134 -26.10 -22.14 -27.01
C ALA A 134 -25.86 -23.56 -27.56
N ARG A 135 -25.85 -23.73 -28.89
CA ARG A 135 -25.61 -25.04 -29.54
C ARG A 135 -24.17 -25.52 -29.36
N GLU A 136 -23.20 -24.63 -29.54
CA GLU A 136 -21.77 -24.97 -29.46
C GLU A 136 -21.27 -25.09 -28.01
N ARG A 137 -22.06 -24.64 -27.02
CA ARG A 137 -21.62 -24.51 -25.61
C ARG A 137 -20.27 -23.80 -25.51
N ALA A 138 -20.12 -22.74 -26.30
CA ALA A 138 -18.86 -22.03 -26.40
C ALA A 138 -18.46 -21.49 -25.02
N GLU A 139 -17.22 -21.78 -24.60
CA GLU A 139 -16.60 -21.17 -23.42
C GLU A 139 -15.56 -20.10 -23.81
N ARG A 140 -15.30 -19.98 -25.12
CA ARG A 140 -14.37 -19.06 -25.75
C ARG A 140 -15.09 -18.23 -26.79
N LEU A 141 -14.76 -16.96 -26.88
CA LEU A 141 -15.24 -16.03 -27.88
C LEU A 141 -14.06 -15.20 -28.34
N SER A 142 -13.81 -15.16 -29.65
CA SER A 142 -12.98 -14.13 -30.23
C SER A 142 -13.77 -13.24 -31.17
N VAL A 143 -13.59 -11.93 -31.03
CA VAL A 143 -14.32 -10.92 -31.78
C VAL A 143 -13.35 -9.92 -32.39
N ARG A 144 -13.41 -9.80 -33.71
CA ARG A 144 -12.73 -8.73 -34.44
C ARG A 144 -13.78 -7.92 -35.17
N SER A 145 -14.00 -6.68 -34.76
CA SER A 145 -14.96 -5.77 -35.37
C SER A 145 -14.28 -4.52 -35.92
N GLY A 146 -14.90 -3.86 -36.88
CA GLY A 146 -14.48 -2.52 -37.33
C GLY A 146 -14.52 -1.51 -36.19
N GLN A 147 -15.49 -1.64 -35.27
CA GLN A 147 -15.53 -0.89 -34.03
C GLN A 147 -16.04 -1.79 -32.89
N ALA A 148 -15.28 -1.91 -31.81
CA ALA A 148 -15.66 -2.70 -30.64
C ALA A 148 -15.38 -1.91 -29.36
N TRP A 149 -16.25 -2.08 -28.37
CA TRP A 149 -16.11 -1.49 -27.04
C TRP A 149 -16.47 -2.53 -25.98
N LEU A 150 -15.66 -2.64 -24.93
CA LEU A 150 -16.11 -3.24 -23.68
C LEU A 150 -16.94 -2.17 -22.99
N ARG A 151 -18.27 -2.28 -22.96
CA ARG A 151 -19.15 -1.29 -22.32
C ARG A 151 -19.01 -1.31 -20.80
N SER A 152 -18.98 -2.52 -20.24
CA SER A 152 -18.76 -2.71 -18.82
C SER A 152 -18.28 -4.11 -18.51
N LEU A 153 -17.43 -4.24 -17.49
CA LEU A 153 -17.12 -5.52 -16.84
C LEU A 153 -17.55 -5.44 -15.37
N SER A 154 -18.65 -6.11 -15.03
CA SER A 154 -19.18 -6.20 -13.68
C SER A 154 -18.54 -7.38 -12.95
N LEU A 155 -17.91 -7.07 -11.83
CA LEU A 155 -17.20 -7.98 -10.96
C LEU A 155 -17.96 -8.07 -9.63
N PRO A 156 -18.34 -9.27 -9.16
CA PRO A 156 -18.96 -9.41 -7.85
C PRO A 156 -17.92 -9.18 -6.74
N ALA A 157 -18.38 -9.10 -5.48
CA ALA A 157 -17.50 -9.05 -4.32
C ALA A 157 -16.60 -10.28 -4.21
N ASP A 158 -15.49 -10.14 -3.48
CA ASP A 158 -14.47 -11.18 -3.27
C ASP A 158 -13.84 -11.68 -4.58
N THR A 159 -13.66 -10.77 -5.55
CA THR A 159 -13.04 -11.07 -6.85
C THR A 159 -11.56 -10.75 -6.81
N ARG A 160 -10.72 -11.66 -7.29
CA ARG A 160 -9.32 -11.41 -7.59
C ARG A 160 -9.17 -11.10 -9.09
N LEU A 161 -8.71 -9.88 -9.38
CA LEU A 161 -8.47 -9.40 -10.72
C LEU A 161 -6.96 -9.32 -10.97
N THR A 162 -6.45 -10.12 -11.88
CA THR A 162 -5.06 -10.07 -12.33
C THR A 162 -5.00 -9.38 -13.69
N VAL A 163 -4.29 -8.26 -13.75
CA VAL A 163 -4.03 -7.52 -15.00
C VAL A 163 -2.61 -7.83 -15.44
N GLN A 164 -2.42 -8.25 -16.68
CA GLN A 164 -1.11 -8.51 -17.28
C GLN A 164 -0.97 -7.71 -18.58
N ALA A 165 -0.02 -6.79 -18.64
CA ALA A 165 0.38 -6.16 -19.89
C ALA A 165 1.41 -7.03 -20.62
N ARG A 166 1.18 -7.20 -21.91
CA ARG A 166 2.11 -7.78 -22.88
C ARG A 166 2.32 -6.79 -24.01
N ALA A 167 3.28 -7.06 -24.89
CA ALA A 167 3.63 -6.12 -25.97
C ALA A 167 2.47 -5.84 -26.94
N ASP A 168 1.58 -6.81 -27.13
CA ASP A 168 0.49 -6.79 -28.10
C ASP A 168 -0.89 -6.74 -27.46
N SER A 169 -1.01 -6.99 -26.16
CA SER A 169 -2.28 -7.24 -25.49
C SER A 169 -2.21 -6.98 -23.98
N THR A 170 -3.35 -6.62 -23.40
CA THR A 170 -3.59 -6.61 -21.97
C THR A 170 -4.56 -7.74 -21.64
N THR A 171 -4.15 -8.66 -20.79
CA THR A 171 -5.00 -9.75 -20.29
C THR A 171 -5.55 -9.40 -18.91
N LEU A 172 -6.86 -9.53 -18.75
CA LEU A 172 -7.60 -9.43 -17.49
C LEU A 172 -8.05 -10.83 -17.10
N LEU A 173 -7.44 -11.42 -16.08
CA LEU A 173 -7.86 -12.69 -15.50
C LEU A 173 -8.71 -12.41 -14.26
N VAL A 174 -9.95 -12.91 -14.29
CA VAL A 174 -10.95 -12.70 -13.25
C VAL A 174 -11.23 -14.02 -12.55
N GLU A 175 -10.78 -14.13 -11.30
CA GLU A 175 -11.06 -15.25 -10.41
C GLU A 175 -12.09 -14.79 -9.38
N SER A 176 -13.29 -15.37 -9.38
CA SER A 176 -14.30 -15.04 -8.38
C SER A 176 -14.94 -16.28 -7.78
N ALA A 177 -15.10 -16.28 -6.46
CA ALA A 177 -15.89 -17.28 -5.76
C ALA A 177 -17.40 -17.00 -5.88
N ARG A 178 -17.78 -15.81 -6.34
CA ARG A 178 -19.18 -15.37 -6.49
C ARG A 178 -19.54 -15.24 -7.96
N SER A 179 -20.81 -15.47 -8.24
CA SER A 179 -21.40 -15.33 -9.57
C SER A 179 -22.51 -14.28 -9.58
N PRO A 180 -22.79 -13.63 -10.71
CA PRO A 180 -22.09 -13.74 -12.00
C PRO A 180 -20.97 -12.72 -12.17
N VAL A 181 -19.99 -13.04 -13.03
CA VAL A 181 -19.12 -12.06 -13.69
C VAL A 181 -19.74 -11.70 -15.03
N ILE A 182 -19.95 -10.43 -15.33
CA ILE A 182 -20.67 -10.01 -16.55
C ILE A 182 -19.79 -9.08 -17.38
N ALA A 183 -19.50 -9.46 -18.63
CA ALA A 183 -18.84 -8.61 -19.61
C ALA A 183 -19.86 -8.19 -20.69
N ASP A 184 -20.18 -6.91 -20.74
CA ASP A 184 -21.01 -6.32 -21.80
C ASP A 184 -20.10 -5.72 -22.88
N VAL A 185 -20.22 -6.20 -24.10
CA VAL A 185 -19.46 -5.78 -25.28
C VAL A 185 -20.41 -5.18 -26.30
N GLU A 186 -19.98 -4.11 -26.95
CA GLU A 186 -20.69 -3.46 -28.06
C GLU A 186 -19.87 -3.56 -29.33
N LEU A 187 -20.53 -3.94 -30.43
CA LEU A 187 -19.92 -4.23 -31.72
C LEU A 187 -20.62 -3.42 -32.81
N ARG A 188 -19.85 -2.91 -33.77
CA ARG A 188 -20.41 -2.18 -34.92
C ARG A 188 -19.56 -2.36 -36.17
N GLY A 189 -20.23 -2.48 -37.32
CA GLY A 189 -19.62 -2.64 -38.64
C GLY A 189 -19.29 -4.10 -38.96
N ALA A 190 -18.33 -4.29 -39.87
CA ALA A 190 -17.88 -5.62 -40.30
C ALA A 190 -17.25 -6.35 -39.11
N THR A 191 -17.81 -7.50 -38.75
CA THR A 191 -17.45 -8.24 -37.56
C THR A 191 -17.22 -9.71 -37.87
N VAL A 192 -16.09 -10.23 -37.40
CA VAL A 192 -15.71 -11.64 -37.48
C VAL A 192 -15.72 -12.20 -36.07
N LEU A 193 -16.59 -13.18 -35.84
CA LEU A 193 -16.80 -13.83 -34.55
C LEU A 193 -16.34 -15.28 -34.64
N ARG A 194 -15.66 -15.76 -33.60
CA ARG A 194 -15.35 -17.19 -33.42
C ARG A 194 -15.84 -17.62 -32.06
N LEU A 195 -16.72 -18.60 -32.03
CA LEU A 195 -17.29 -19.17 -30.80
C LEU A 195 -16.70 -20.56 -30.59
N GLY A 196 -16.11 -20.79 -29.41
CA GLY A 196 -15.45 -22.03 -29.05
C GLY A 196 -14.30 -22.36 -30.00
N ASP A 197 -14.22 -23.64 -30.36
CA ASP A 197 -13.28 -24.17 -31.36
C ASP A 197 -13.98 -24.40 -32.71
N ALA A 198 -15.06 -23.66 -33.01
CA ALA A 198 -15.76 -23.79 -34.28
C ALA A 198 -14.81 -23.48 -35.46
N ASP A 199 -14.76 -24.39 -36.43
CA ASP A 199 -13.83 -24.34 -37.57
C ASP A 199 -14.06 -23.11 -38.47
N ALA A 200 -15.30 -22.62 -38.55
CA ALA A 200 -15.68 -21.53 -39.44
C ALA A 200 -16.01 -20.24 -38.65
N PRO A 201 -15.31 -19.12 -38.90
CA PRO A 201 -15.68 -17.84 -38.30
C PRO A 201 -17.02 -17.36 -38.84
N LEU A 202 -17.89 -16.84 -37.95
CA LEU A 202 -19.13 -16.19 -38.31
C LEU A 202 -18.84 -14.75 -38.75
N GLN A 203 -19.11 -14.43 -40.01
CA GLN A 203 -19.00 -13.06 -40.53
C GLN A 203 -20.36 -12.37 -40.48
N ARG A 204 -20.41 -11.20 -39.87
CA ARG A 204 -21.61 -10.36 -39.75
C ARG A 204 -21.28 -8.92 -40.12
N GLN A 205 -22.26 -8.23 -40.69
CA GLN A 205 -22.23 -6.79 -40.88
C GLN A 205 -23.27 -6.19 -39.95
N PHE A 206 -22.84 -5.41 -38.96
CA PHE A 206 -23.73 -4.72 -38.03
C PHE A 206 -23.87 -3.26 -38.43
N ASP A 207 -25.00 -2.90 -39.03
CA ASP A 207 -25.26 -1.51 -39.47
C ASP A 207 -25.52 -0.56 -38.30
N HIS A 208 -25.93 -1.11 -37.16
CA HIS A 208 -26.13 -0.43 -35.90
C HIS A 208 -25.26 -1.05 -34.79
N SER A 209 -25.23 -0.40 -33.63
CA SER A 209 -24.56 -0.95 -32.45
C SER A 209 -25.30 -2.19 -31.96
N GLU A 210 -24.58 -3.30 -31.90
CA GLU A 210 -25.08 -4.57 -31.37
C GLU A 210 -24.40 -4.88 -30.04
N TRP A 211 -25.18 -5.33 -29.06
CA TRP A 211 -24.65 -5.69 -27.75
C TRP A 211 -24.54 -7.21 -27.59
N LEU A 212 -23.51 -7.59 -26.85
CA LEU A 212 -23.17 -8.96 -26.52
C LEU A 212 -22.83 -9.02 -25.04
N ARG A 213 -23.57 -9.80 -24.27
CA ARG A 213 -23.34 -10.01 -22.86
C ARG A 213 -22.79 -11.40 -22.62
N LEU A 214 -21.62 -11.48 -22.01
CA LEU A 214 -21.00 -12.74 -21.61
C LEU A 214 -21.07 -12.88 -20.10
N ILE A 215 -21.60 -14.00 -19.63
CA ILE A 215 -21.83 -14.27 -18.22
C ILE A 215 -20.95 -15.43 -17.79
N GLY A 216 -19.95 -15.14 -16.95
CA GLY A 216 -19.07 -16.11 -16.32
C GLY A 216 -19.53 -16.49 -14.92
N GLY A 217 -19.12 -17.68 -14.50
CA GLY A 217 -19.31 -18.16 -13.14
C GLY A 217 -20.71 -18.64 -12.77
N VAL A 218 -21.65 -18.76 -13.72
CA VAL A 218 -22.95 -19.36 -13.40
C VAL A 218 -22.72 -20.84 -13.08
N VAL A 219 -22.78 -21.17 -11.79
CA VAL A 219 -22.52 -22.51 -11.26
C VAL A 219 -23.65 -23.42 -11.71
N ALA A 220 -23.51 -24.06 -12.87
CA ALA A 220 -24.42 -25.11 -13.30
C ALA A 220 -24.32 -26.37 -12.42
N GLN A 221 -23.25 -26.51 -11.63
CA GLN A 221 -22.99 -27.65 -10.74
C GLN A 221 -22.41 -27.18 -9.40
N ALA A 222 -23.17 -27.33 -8.31
CA ALA A 222 -22.86 -26.81 -6.97
C ALA A 222 -21.48 -27.22 -6.41
N ASP A 223 -20.84 -28.26 -6.95
CA ASP A 223 -19.60 -28.84 -6.43
C ASP A 223 -18.32 -28.45 -7.21
N ARG A 224 -18.42 -27.67 -8.29
CA ARG A 224 -17.25 -27.28 -9.09
C ARG A 224 -17.01 -25.78 -9.01
N ALA A 225 -15.79 -25.39 -8.64
CA ALA A 225 -15.35 -24.00 -8.75
C ALA A 225 -15.50 -23.54 -10.21
N ALA A 226 -16.12 -22.38 -10.40
CA ALA A 226 -16.25 -21.80 -11.72
C ALA A 226 -14.87 -21.60 -12.37
N PRO A 227 -14.72 -21.88 -13.69
CA PRO A 227 -13.50 -21.54 -14.39
C PRO A 227 -13.29 -20.02 -14.33
N PRO A 228 -12.04 -19.54 -14.22
CA PRO A 228 -11.77 -18.11 -14.23
C PRO A 228 -12.10 -17.51 -15.61
N MET A 229 -12.67 -16.32 -15.61
CA MET A 229 -12.96 -15.61 -16.85
C MET A 229 -11.72 -14.82 -17.28
N THR A 230 -11.28 -14.98 -18.52
CA THR A 230 -10.11 -14.28 -19.06
C THR A 230 -10.53 -13.36 -20.20
N LEU A 231 -10.17 -12.08 -20.16
CA LEU A 231 -10.36 -11.13 -21.25
C LEU A 231 -9.01 -10.65 -21.77
N SER A 232 -8.67 -10.94 -23.02
CA SER A 232 -7.50 -10.40 -23.69
C SER A 232 -7.90 -9.27 -24.63
N ILE A 233 -7.45 -8.06 -24.31
CA ILE A 233 -7.72 -6.83 -25.05
C ILE A 233 -6.43 -6.46 -25.81
N PRO A 234 -6.44 -6.36 -27.14
CA PRO A 234 -5.27 -5.99 -27.91
C PRO A 234 -4.87 -4.54 -27.59
N LEU A 235 -3.57 -4.31 -27.40
CA LEU A 235 -3.03 -2.96 -27.31
C LEU A 235 -2.99 -2.41 -28.74
N SER A 236 -3.42 -1.16 -28.88
CA SER A 236 -3.23 -0.43 -30.14
C SER A 236 -1.74 -0.25 -30.34
N THR A 237 -1.14 -1.04 -31.23
CA THR A 237 0.17 -0.70 -31.75
C THR A 237 -0.02 0.65 -32.42
N PRO A 238 0.72 1.72 -32.03
CA PRO A 238 0.70 2.95 -32.80
C PRO A 238 1.04 2.54 -34.22
N LEU A 239 0.14 2.85 -35.15
CA LEU A 239 0.37 2.56 -36.56
C LEU A 239 1.66 3.29 -36.92
N SER A 240 2.78 2.56 -36.98
CA SER A 240 4.04 3.08 -37.48
C SER A 240 3.81 3.33 -38.96
N ILE A 241 3.23 4.49 -39.30
CA ILE A 241 3.14 4.95 -40.67
C ILE A 241 4.60 5.05 -41.11
N PRO A 242 5.07 4.20 -42.04
CA PRO A 242 6.41 4.35 -42.55
C PRO A 242 6.49 5.77 -43.12
N LEU A 243 7.31 6.63 -42.50
CA LEU A 243 7.56 7.95 -43.08
C LEU A 243 7.99 7.67 -44.52
N PRO A 244 7.34 8.28 -45.53
CA PRO A 244 7.82 8.14 -46.91
C PRO A 244 9.29 8.56 -46.88
N ALA A 245 10.16 7.66 -47.32
CA ALA A 245 11.60 7.91 -47.36
C ALA A 245 11.81 9.28 -48.00
N SER A 246 12.40 10.22 -47.25
CA SER A 246 12.69 11.55 -47.76
C SER A 246 13.41 11.37 -49.10
N PRO A 247 12.88 11.91 -50.22
CA PRO A 247 13.62 11.85 -51.46
C PRO A 247 14.95 12.57 -51.23
N SER A 248 16.06 11.86 -51.43
CA SER A 248 17.40 12.43 -51.39
C SER A 248 17.50 13.49 -52.50
N ILE A 249 17.24 14.75 -52.16
CA ILE A 249 17.45 15.89 -53.05
C ILE A 249 18.94 16.18 -53.06
N SER A 250 19.65 15.52 -53.97
CA SER A 250 20.95 15.99 -54.44
C SER A 250 20.71 16.97 -55.59
N GLN A 251 20.71 18.28 -55.30
CA GLN A 251 20.85 19.32 -56.32
C GLN A 251 21.89 20.36 -55.90
N PRO A 252 22.88 20.68 -56.75
CA PRO A 252 23.71 21.86 -56.62
C PRO A 252 22.99 23.06 -57.24
N VAL A 253 22.92 24.19 -56.52
CA VAL A 253 22.34 25.44 -57.04
C VAL A 253 23.39 26.54 -57.02
N SER A 254 23.73 27.01 -58.22
CA SER A 254 24.40 28.29 -58.47
C SER A 254 23.42 29.46 -58.33
N PRO A 255 23.87 30.66 -57.90
CA PRO A 255 22.99 31.80 -57.71
C PRO A 255 22.76 32.58 -59.02
N THR A 256 21.51 32.74 -59.43
CA THR A 256 21.11 33.79 -60.38
C THR A 256 19.94 34.57 -59.80
N VAL A 257 20.21 35.84 -59.53
CA VAL A 257 19.25 36.87 -59.10
C VAL A 257 18.35 37.24 -60.27
N SER A 258 17.05 37.29 -60.06
CA SER A 258 16.12 38.09 -60.88
C SER A 258 14.90 38.46 -60.05
N LEU A 259 14.75 39.77 -59.83
CA LEU A 259 13.52 40.39 -59.35
C LEU A 259 12.45 40.32 -60.44
N SER A 260 11.26 39.83 -60.12
CA SER A 260 10.04 40.14 -60.88
C SER A 260 8.82 40.01 -59.98
N ALA A 261 7.87 40.91 -60.19
CA ALA A 261 6.77 41.24 -59.29
C ALA A 261 5.46 40.53 -59.64
N ALA A 262 4.63 40.35 -58.59
CA ALA A 262 3.19 39.99 -58.55
C ALA A 262 2.82 38.54 -58.94
N PRO A 263 1.67 37.96 -58.46
CA PRO A 263 0.51 38.57 -57.79
C PRO A 263 0.09 37.92 -56.46
N SER A 264 -0.90 38.54 -55.81
CA SER A 264 -1.58 38.10 -54.58
C SER A 264 -2.21 36.71 -54.73
N VAL A 265 -1.67 35.71 -54.03
CA VAL A 265 -2.15 34.32 -53.98
C VAL A 265 -3.09 34.18 -52.78
N ALA A 266 -4.30 33.70 -53.04
CA ALA A 266 -5.31 33.40 -52.02
C ALA A 266 -4.78 32.41 -50.97
N PRO A 267 -5.16 32.54 -49.68
CA PRO A 267 -4.72 31.62 -48.65
C PRO A 267 -5.23 30.22 -48.95
N SER A 268 -4.31 29.31 -49.27
CA SER A 268 -4.62 27.88 -49.37
C SER A 268 -5.23 27.43 -48.03
N PRO A 269 -6.32 26.66 -48.04
CA PRO A 269 -6.84 26.09 -46.80
C PRO A 269 -5.71 25.27 -46.19
N ARG A 270 -5.20 25.71 -45.04
CA ARG A 270 -4.32 24.89 -44.21
C ARG A 270 -5.11 23.60 -43.96
N LEU A 271 -4.67 22.51 -44.58
CA LEU A 271 -5.02 21.15 -44.18
C LEU A 271 -4.63 21.07 -42.71
N GLU A 272 -5.62 21.33 -41.86
CA GLU A 272 -5.55 21.15 -40.42
C GLU A 272 -5.31 19.66 -40.25
N ALA A 273 -4.04 19.29 -40.05
CA ALA A 273 -3.64 17.91 -39.87
C ALA A 273 -4.48 17.37 -38.71
N ALA A 274 -5.42 16.48 -39.03
CA ALA A 274 -6.31 15.87 -38.05
C ALA A 274 -5.44 15.40 -36.89
N ALA A 275 -5.68 15.96 -35.70
CA ALA A 275 -4.90 15.64 -34.51
C ALA A 275 -4.86 14.11 -34.41
N PRO A 276 -3.66 13.50 -34.29
CA PRO A 276 -3.58 12.05 -34.21
C PRO A 276 -4.45 11.62 -33.04
N LEU A 277 -5.46 10.79 -33.31
CA LEU A 277 -6.31 10.18 -32.31
C LEU A 277 -5.38 9.49 -31.31
N ARG A 278 -5.14 10.15 -30.17
CA ARG A 278 -4.44 9.56 -29.05
C ARG A 278 -5.39 8.53 -28.49
N ILE A 279 -5.14 7.29 -28.82
CA ILE A 279 -5.87 6.17 -28.25
C ILE A 279 -5.34 6.03 -26.83
N ASP A 280 -6.19 6.36 -25.86
CA ASP A 280 -5.87 6.26 -24.45
C ASP A 280 -5.68 4.80 -24.06
N ALA A 281 -4.62 4.52 -23.29
CA ALA A 281 -4.42 3.22 -22.65
C ALA A 281 -5.64 2.86 -21.79
N LEU A 282 -5.93 1.55 -21.64
CA LEU A 282 -7.01 1.04 -20.79
C LEU A 282 -6.92 1.68 -19.40
N ARG A 283 -7.84 2.58 -19.05
CA ARG A 283 -7.77 3.36 -17.81
C ARG A 283 -8.85 2.90 -16.85
N ILE A 284 -8.44 2.46 -15.66
CA ILE A 284 -9.32 1.91 -14.63
C ILE A 284 -9.17 2.74 -13.36
N ASP A 285 -10.21 3.48 -12.99
CA ASP A 285 -10.22 4.41 -11.84
C ASP A 285 -11.32 4.14 -10.80
N THR A 286 -12.30 3.29 -11.15
CA THR A 286 -13.45 2.94 -10.30
C THR A 286 -13.14 1.86 -9.27
N LEU A 287 -12.02 1.15 -9.39
CA LEU A 287 -11.70 0.03 -8.48
C LEU A 287 -11.34 0.50 -7.07
N ARG A 288 -11.66 -0.35 -6.09
CA ARG A 288 -11.35 -0.17 -4.66
C ARG A 288 -10.73 -1.46 -4.10
N PRO A 289 -9.48 -1.80 -4.49
CA PRO A 289 -8.81 -2.98 -3.98
C PRO A 289 -8.52 -2.88 -2.48
N SER A 290 -8.63 -3.99 -1.75
CA SER A 290 -8.17 -4.10 -0.35
C SER A 290 -6.75 -4.60 -0.21
N SER A 291 -6.24 -5.27 -1.23
CA SER A 291 -4.86 -5.74 -1.29
C SER A 291 -4.34 -5.65 -2.71
N LEU A 292 -3.03 -5.45 -2.80
CA LEU A 292 -2.32 -5.25 -4.04
C LEU A 292 -1.02 -6.05 -3.99
N ARG A 293 -0.82 -6.90 -5.00
CA ARG A 293 0.35 -7.77 -5.14
C ARG A 293 0.90 -7.70 -6.56
N PHE A 294 2.22 -7.69 -6.68
CA PHE A 294 2.93 -7.67 -7.96
C PHE A 294 3.70 -8.97 -8.15
N ALA A 295 2.95 -10.01 -8.50
CA ALA A 295 3.46 -11.36 -8.65
C ALA A 295 3.12 -11.85 -10.05
N GLU A 296 4.14 -12.14 -10.85
CA GLU A 296 3.97 -12.88 -12.09
C GLU A 296 4.13 -14.37 -11.78
N ARG A 297 3.06 -15.14 -11.94
CA ARG A 297 3.16 -16.59 -11.99
C ARG A 297 3.73 -16.95 -13.35
N ARG A 298 5.02 -17.32 -13.39
CA ARG A 298 5.57 -17.95 -14.59
C ARG A 298 5.17 -19.40 -14.59
N GLU A 299 4.24 -19.75 -15.47
CA GLU A 299 4.09 -21.13 -15.89
C GLU A 299 5.41 -21.52 -16.56
N SER A 300 6.21 -22.31 -15.86
CA SER A 300 7.43 -22.85 -16.44
C SER A 300 7.02 -23.76 -17.60
N LEU A 301 7.12 -23.26 -18.83
CA LEU A 301 6.96 -24.03 -20.07
C LEU A 301 7.98 -25.18 -20.21
N ALA A 302 8.81 -25.42 -19.19
CA ALA A 302 9.71 -26.54 -19.11
C ALA A 302 8.92 -27.84 -18.93
N THR A 303 8.57 -28.47 -20.07
CA THR A 303 8.43 -29.91 -20.28
C THR A 303 8.15 -30.72 -19.00
N SER A 304 6.89 -30.65 -18.57
CA SER A 304 6.33 -31.27 -17.36
C SER A 304 6.34 -32.81 -17.42
N THR A 305 7.51 -33.41 -17.23
CA THR A 305 7.64 -34.84 -16.84
C THR A 305 8.21 -35.04 -15.44
N ALA A 306 8.65 -33.97 -14.77
CA ALA A 306 9.13 -34.04 -13.39
C ALA A 306 7.98 -33.76 -12.40
N VAL A 307 7.50 -34.81 -11.74
CA VAL A 307 6.62 -34.72 -10.56
C VAL A 307 7.34 -33.92 -9.49
N GLY A 308 6.93 -32.65 -9.29
CA GLY A 308 7.51 -31.77 -8.26
C GLY A 308 7.89 -30.36 -8.70
N ALA A 309 7.51 -29.90 -9.90
CA ALA A 309 7.77 -28.51 -10.32
C ALA A 309 7.07 -27.51 -9.37
N THR A 310 7.85 -26.88 -8.49
CA THR A 310 7.40 -25.76 -7.66
C THR A 310 7.18 -24.56 -8.57
N SER A 311 5.96 -24.03 -8.64
CA SER A 311 5.68 -22.81 -9.40
C SER A 311 6.52 -21.66 -8.83
N SER A 312 7.52 -21.19 -9.58
CA SER A 312 8.30 -20.02 -9.20
C SER A 312 7.47 -18.77 -9.46
N VAL A 313 7.12 -18.06 -8.39
CA VAL A 313 6.49 -16.75 -8.51
C VAL A 313 7.63 -15.73 -8.58
N SER A 314 7.66 -14.90 -9.62
CA SER A 314 8.64 -13.81 -9.79
C SER A 314 7.95 -12.46 -9.64
N SER A 315 8.67 -11.44 -9.15
CA SER A 315 8.11 -10.09 -9.11
C SER A 315 7.84 -9.58 -10.53
N SER A 316 6.69 -8.97 -10.72
CA SER A 316 6.30 -8.28 -11.95
C SER A 316 6.65 -6.79 -11.94
N LEU A 317 7.27 -6.28 -10.86
CA LEU A 317 7.64 -4.87 -10.75
C LEU A 317 8.83 -4.58 -11.66
N GLU A 318 8.70 -3.49 -12.42
CA GLU A 318 9.79 -2.89 -13.20
C GLU A 318 10.41 -1.71 -12.45
N GLY A 319 9.61 -1.06 -11.60
CA GLY A 319 10.08 -0.07 -10.62
C GLY A 319 9.01 0.96 -10.27
N GLY A 320 9.37 1.98 -9.50
CA GLY A 320 8.50 3.11 -9.19
C GLY A 320 8.85 3.76 -7.87
N THR A 321 7.91 4.54 -7.33
CA THR A 321 8.11 5.25 -6.07
C THR A 321 6.93 5.04 -5.12
N LEU A 322 7.26 4.83 -3.85
CA LEU A 322 6.33 4.79 -2.74
C LEU A 322 6.64 5.97 -1.81
N SER A 323 5.73 6.93 -1.78
CA SER A 323 5.78 8.07 -0.86
C SER A 323 4.92 7.77 0.36
N LEU A 324 5.48 8.03 1.55
CA LEU A 324 4.83 7.90 2.85
C LEU A 324 4.70 9.31 3.46
N PRO A 325 3.59 10.03 3.20
CA PRO A 325 3.42 11.41 3.67
C PRO A 325 3.56 11.55 5.19
N ALA A 326 3.10 10.55 5.95
CA ALA A 326 3.20 10.54 7.40
C ALA A 326 4.63 10.49 7.94
N SER A 327 5.58 9.97 7.16
CA SER A 327 7.00 9.92 7.55
C SER A 327 7.90 10.83 6.70
N GLY A 328 7.34 11.53 5.71
CA GLY A 328 8.10 12.28 4.70
C GLY A 328 9.09 11.44 3.89
N LYS A 329 8.99 10.10 3.92
CA LYS A 329 9.94 9.21 3.25
C LYS A 329 9.44 8.88 1.87
N SER A 330 10.34 8.94 0.89
CA SER A 330 10.13 8.39 -0.44
C SER A 330 11.04 7.18 -0.61
N VAL A 331 10.47 6.03 -0.96
CA VAL A 331 11.18 4.78 -1.19
C VAL A 331 11.11 4.48 -2.68
N ALA A 332 12.27 4.46 -3.33
CA ALA A 332 12.39 3.94 -4.70
C ALA A 332 12.24 2.42 -4.66
N ILE A 333 11.38 1.89 -5.52
CA ILE A 333 11.15 0.47 -5.70
C ILE A 333 11.80 0.09 -7.02
N ASN A 334 12.71 -0.88 -7.01
CA ASN A 334 13.43 -1.31 -8.21
C ASN A 334 12.74 -2.50 -8.87
N GLY A 335 13.11 -2.77 -10.12
CA GLY A 335 12.66 -3.96 -10.81
C GLY A 335 13.11 -5.23 -10.08
N GLY A 336 12.20 -6.19 -9.93
CA GLY A 336 12.45 -7.44 -9.19
C GLY A 336 12.18 -7.38 -7.68
N ASP A 337 12.00 -6.20 -7.09
CA ASP A 337 11.54 -6.05 -5.71
C ASP A 337 10.10 -6.53 -5.58
N TRP A 338 9.68 -6.99 -4.41
CA TRP A 338 8.28 -7.35 -4.14
C TRP A 338 7.65 -6.34 -3.22
N LEU A 339 6.51 -5.79 -3.63
CA LEU A 339 5.69 -4.97 -2.77
C LEU A 339 4.37 -5.69 -2.49
N GLU A 340 4.09 -5.89 -1.20
CA GLU A 340 2.79 -6.35 -0.72
C GLU A 340 2.13 -5.24 0.08
N VAL A 341 0.90 -4.90 -0.32
CA VAL A 341 0.06 -3.90 0.32
C VAL A 341 -1.24 -4.58 0.75
N ASP A 342 -1.51 -4.64 2.05
CA ASP A 342 -2.75 -5.23 2.58
C ASP A 342 -3.53 -4.23 3.45
N GLY A 343 -4.84 -4.46 3.54
CA GLY A 343 -5.75 -3.62 4.30
C GLY A 343 -5.78 -2.19 3.76
N LEU A 344 -5.83 -2.09 2.44
CA LEU A 344 -5.82 -0.85 1.71
C LEU A 344 -7.19 -0.18 1.75
N VAL A 345 -7.20 1.09 2.12
CA VAL A 345 -8.33 2.01 2.03
C VAL A 345 -7.96 3.04 0.96
N VAL A 346 -8.58 2.93 -0.20
CA VAL A 346 -8.24 3.69 -1.40
C VAL A 346 -9.02 5.00 -1.45
N ASP A 347 -8.30 6.12 -1.55
CA ASP A 347 -8.89 7.43 -1.85
C ASP A 347 -8.95 7.65 -3.36
N ARG A 348 -7.85 7.33 -4.06
CA ARG A 348 -7.74 7.40 -5.52
C ARG A 348 -6.96 6.19 -6.03
N PHE A 349 -7.49 5.58 -7.08
CA PHE A 349 -6.83 4.50 -7.80
C PHE A 349 -6.91 4.82 -9.29
N GLU A 350 -5.82 4.58 -9.99
CA GLU A 350 -5.73 4.77 -11.43
C GLU A 350 -4.74 3.73 -11.96
N LEU A 351 -5.26 2.77 -12.72
CA LEU A 351 -4.48 1.77 -13.43
C LEU A 351 -4.59 2.05 -14.93
N SER A 352 -3.47 2.37 -15.56
CA SER A 352 -3.37 2.56 -16.99
C SER A 352 -2.64 1.36 -17.59
N ALA A 353 -3.37 0.52 -18.33
CA ALA A 353 -2.79 -0.63 -18.99
C ALA A 353 -2.13 -0.22 -20.32
N GLY A 354 -0.87 0.18 -20.20
CA GLY A 354 0.08 0.28 -21.30
C GLY A 354 1.22 -0.73 -21.12
N MET A 355 2.25 -0.62 -21.94
CA MET A 355 3.52 -1.28 -21.73
C MET A 355 4.54 -0.23 -21.30
N PRO A 356 4.88 -0.12 -19.99
CA PRO A 356 4.43 -0.96 -18.87
C PRO A 356 3.06 -0.56 -18.27
N LEU A 357 2.48 -1.41 -17.41
CA LEU A 357 1.31 -1.03 -16.60
C LEU A 357 1.74 0.10 -15.68
N LEU A 358 1.01 1.20 -15.70
CA LEU A 358 1.23 2.31 -14.79
C LEU A 358 0.12 2.32 -13.74
N LEU A 359 0.51 2.17 -12.49
CA LEU A 359 -0.40 2.14 -11.35
C LEU A 359 -0.14 3.35 -10.46
N LYS A 360 -1.15 4.21 -10.31
CA LYS A 360 -1.16 5.35 -9.40
C LYS A 360 -2.22 5.13 -8.33
N LEU A 361 -1.82 5.24 -7.08
CA LEU A 361 -2.68 4.95 -5.96
C LEU A 361 -2.40 5.89 -4.80
N SER A 362 -3.44 6.46 -4.21
CA SER A 362 -3.36 7.17 -2.93
C SER A 362 -4.40 6.63 -1.96
N GLY A 363 -4.02 6.52 -0.70
CA GLY A 363 -4.90 6.01 0.34
C GLY A 363 -4.15 5.73 1.63
N SER A 364 -4.62 4.75 2.40
CA SER A 364 -3.89 4.23 3.55
C SER A 364 -3.85 2.71 3.51
N ALA A 365 -2.77 2.11 3.99
CA ALA A 365 -2.66 0.67 4.11
C ALA A 365 -2.42 0.25 5.54
N ARG A 366 -3.04 -0.87 5.93
CA ARG A 366 -2.77 -1.52 7.20
C ARG A 366 -1.40 -2.17 7.18
N THR A 367 -0.94 -2.76 6.09
CA THR A 367 0.36 -3.45 6.00
C THR A 367 1.10 -3.04 4.73
N LEU A 368 2.39 -2.74 4.88
CA LEU A 368 3.32 -2.45 3.79
C LEU A 368 4.60 -3.24 4.00
N ARG A 369 4.87 -4.17 3.09
CA ARG A 369 6.06 -5.02 3.10
C ARG A 369 6.76 -4.89 1.75
N LEU A 370 8.05 -4.57 1.81
CA LEU A 370 8.93 -4.52 0.65
C LEU A 370 9.98 -5.62 0.83
N ARG A 371 10.08 -6.54 -0.13
CA ARG A 371 11.13 -7.55 -0.15
C ARG A 371 12.11 -7.24 -1.28
N VAL A 372 13.40 -7.21 -0.93
CA VAL A 372 14.52 -6.98 -1.86
C VAL A 372 15.41 -8.21 -1.81
N GLY A 373 15.32 -9.07 -2.83
CA GLY A 373 15.93 -10.41 -2.81
C GLY A 373 15.36 -11.27 -1.67
N GLU A 374 16.22 -11.67 -0.73
CA GLU A 374 15.81 -12.45 0.46
C GLU A 374 15.44 -11.58 1.67
N PHE A 375 15.65 -10.27 1.60
CA PHE A 375 15.42 -9.38 2.74
C PHE A 375 13.99 -8.83 2.70
N GLU A 376 13.21 -9.11 3.74
CA GLU A 376 11.90 -8.50 3.96
C GLU A 376 12.03 -7.28 4.89
N ARG A 377 11.52 -6.13 4.46
CA ARG A 377 11.48 -4.90 5.24
C ARG A 377 10.04 -4.41 5.36
N SER A 378 9.56 -4.25 6.59
CA SER A 378 8.32 -3.51 6.82
C SER A 378 8.57 -2.01 6.63
N LEU A 379 7.69 -1.36 5.86
CA LEU A 379 7.73 0.08 5.62
C LEU A 379 6.82 0.86 6.58
N LYS A 380 6.23 0.20 7.58
CA LYS A 380 5.45 0.91 8.59
C LYS A 380 6.37 1.79 9.43
N PRO A 381 6.09 3.10 9.55
CA PRO A 381 6.75 3.89 10.56
C PRO A 381 6.40 3.33 11.95
N SER A 382 7.38 3.31 12.84
CA SER A 382 7.09 3.09 14.26
C SER A 382 6.30 4.29 14.80
N TRP A 383 5.54 4.11 15.89
CA TRP A 383 4.89 5.26 16.54
C TRP A 383 5.89 6.31 16.97
N LEU A 384 7.09 5.91 17.40
CA LEU A 384 8.14 6.85 17.79
C LEU A 384 8.56 7.71 16.60
N GLU A 385 8.71 7.10 15.41
CA GLU A 385 8.99 7.83 14.18
C GLU A 385 7.83 8.75 13.80
N TYR A 386 6.59 8.26 13.84
CA TYR A 386 5.39 9.05 13.57
C TYR A 386 5.28 10.26 14.52
N PHE A 387 5.45 10.04 15.81
CA PHE A 387 5.41 11.06 16.86
C PHE A 387 6.55 12.07 16.71
N SER A 388 7.78 11.62 16.40
CA SER A 388 8.93 12.51 16.23
C SER A 388 8.73 13.58 15.16
N GLN A 389 7.88 13.30 14.17
CA GLN A 389 7.59 14.23 13.08
C GLN A 389 6.40 15.15 13.36
N HIS A 390 5.55 14.82 14.34
CA HIS A 390 4.42 15.65 14.71
C HIS A 390 4.82 16.69 15.75
N HIS A 391 4.63 17.98 15.42
CA HIS A 391 4.80 19.11 16.35
C HIS A 391 4.01 18.97 17.67
N LEU A 392 2.99 18.11 17.70
CA LEU A 392 2.27 17.75 18.91
C LEU A 392 3.17 17.15 19.99
N VAL A 393 4.24 16.45 19.62
CA VAL A 393 5.18 15.90 20.61
C VAL A 393 5.99 17.00 21.27
N THR A 394 6.44 18.01 20.50
CA THR A 394 7.08 19.19 21.10
C THR A 394 6.13 19.95 22.02
N LEU A 395 4.84 20.01 21.69
CA LEU A 395 3.82 20.61 22.56
C LEU A 395 3.53 19.75 23.80
N LEU A 396 3.49 18.43 23.67
CA LEU A 396 3.29 17.49 24.79
C LEU A 396 4.47 17.55 25.76
N TRP A 397 5.70 17.54 25.26
CA TRP A 397 6.89 17.71 26.09
C TRP A 397 6.92 19.11 26.72
N GLY A 398 6.56 20.14 25.95
CA GLY A 398 6.45 21.50 26.48
C GLY A 398 5.43 21.59 27.61
N SER A 399 4.25 20.99 27.46
CA SER A 399 3.20 20.98 28.49
C SER A 399 3.59 20.11 29.69
N MET A 400 4.31 19.00 29.49
CA MET A 400 4.87 18.20 30.58
C MET A 400 5.92 18.97 31.38
N VAL A 401 6.85 19.67 30.72
CA VAL A 401 7.86 20.49 31.38
C VAL A 401 7.20 21.64 32.16
N LEU A 402 6.20 22.30 31.56
CA LEU A 402 5.43 23.34 32.24
C LEU A 402 4.63 22.80 33.42
N GLY A 403 3.94 21.67 33.25
CA GLY A 403 3.19 20.98 34.30
C GLY A 403 4.10 20.53 35.44
N TRP A 404 5.29 20.03 35.13
CA TRP A 404 6.31 19.70 36.12
C TRP A 404 6.80 20.94 36.88
N GLY A 405 7.08 22.03 36.16
CA GLY A 405 7.45 23.31 36.77
C GLY A 405 6.37 23.85 37.70
N ALA A 406 5.11 23.78 37.29
CA ALA A 406 3.95 24.19 38.10
C ALA A 406 3.80 23.30 39.34
N LEU A 407 3.91 21.97 39.20
CA LEU A 407 3.83 21.03 40.32
C LEU A 407 4.95 21.26 41.34
N ALA A 408 6.18 21.49 40.86
CA ALA A 408 7.32 21.80 41.71
C ALA A 408 7.15 23.13 42.46
N TRP A 409 6.59 24.15 41.78
CA TRP A 409 6.28 25.44 42.37
C TRP A 409 5.20 25.34 43.46
N ILE A 410 4.09 24.63 43.17
CA ILE A 410 3.01 24.36 44.15
C ILE A 410 3.59 23.66 45.38
N ARG A 411 4.38 22.60 45.17
CA ARG A 411 5.00 21.84 46.26
C ARG A 411 5.86 22.74 47.14
N LYS A 412 6.66 23.63 46.55
CA LYS A 412 7.49 24.60 47.29
C LYS A 412 6.64 25.50 48.18
N HIS A 413 5.53 26.03 47.66
CA HIS A 413 4.64 26.90 48.43
C HIS A 413 3.97 26.20 49.61
N PHE A 414 3.46 24.98 49.42
CA PHE A 414 2.82 24.25 50.52
C PHE A 414 3.83 23.73 51.56
N SER A 415 5.06 23.39 51.15
CA SER A 415 6.10 22.99 52.09
C SER A 415 6.61 24.13 52.98
N GLY A 416 6.45 25.40 52.55
CA GLY A 416 6.84 26.57 53.32
C GLY A 416 5.81 27.04 54.34
N ALA A 417 4.58 26.51 54.32
CA ALA A 417 3.50 26.94 55.21
C ALA A 417 3.46 26.22 56.57
N HIS A 418 4.38 25.27 56.80
CA HIS A 418 4.49 24.48 58.04
C HIS A 418 5.85 24.60 58.73
N ALA A 419 6.67 25.55 58.29
CA ALA A 419 7.81 26.08 59.04
C ALA A 419 7.42 27.44 59.61
#